data_AF-A0AAI8X8M3-F1
#
_entry.id   AF-A0AAI8X8M3-F1
#
_cell.length_a   1.000
_cell.length_b   1.000
_cell.length_c   1.000
_cell.angle_alpha   90.00
_cell.angle_beta   90.00
_cell.angle_gamma   90.00
#
_symmetry.space_group_name_H-M   'P 1'
#
loop_
_entity.id
_entity.type
_entity.pdbx_description
1 polymer ?
#
loop_
_entity_poly.entity_id
_entity_poly.type
_entity_poly.pdbx_seq_one_letter_code
_entity_poly.pdbx_strand_id
1 'polypeptide(L)' 'MMQKSAELLSALGAVIDETKAHIHRMDDLTLQALAANLPPKAPAGTAEMLMLLLVLREAESRERKHQGAKVLIFPSA' A
#
# COMPACT_ATOMS: atom_id res chain seq x y z
N MET A 1 -21.54 -15.32 19.27
CA MET A 1 -21.37 -14.11 18.43
C MET A 1 -19.92 -13.64 18.31
N MET A 2 -19.13 -13.60 19.39
CA MET A 2 -17.72 -13.16 19.32
C MET A 2 -16.84 -14.05 18.44
N GLN A 3 -16.98 -15.38 18.50
CA GLN A 3 -16.14 -16.32 17.74
C GLN A 3 -16.21 -16.09 16.21
N LYS A 4 -17.43 -16.03 15.66
CA LYS A 4 -17.64 -15.78 14.21
C LYS A 4 -17.10 -14.42 13.76
N SER A 5 -17.19 -13.41 14.63
CA SER A 5 -16.65 -12.07 14.34
C SER A 5 -15.12 -12.09 14.31
N ALA A 6 -14.49 -12.81 15.23
CA ALA A 6 -13.04 -13.00 15.25
C ALA A 6 -12.53 -13.75 14.00
N GLU A 7 -13.24 -14.78 13.57
CA GLU A 7 -12.93 -15.53 12.33
C GLU A 7 -12.99 -14.63 11.10
N LEU A 8 -14.04 -13.82 10.96
CA LEU A 8 -14.19 -12.88 9.85
C LEU A 8 -13.09 -11.80 9.85
N LEU A 9 -12.75 -11.26 11.04
CA LEU A 9 -11.67 -10.29 11.17
C LEU A 9 -10.31 -10.89 10.81
N SER A 10 -10.06 -12.15 11.21
CA SER A 10 -8.85 -12.89 10.83
C SER A 10 -8.75 -13.08 9.32
N ALA A 11 -9.84 -13.54 8.69
CA ALA A 11 -9.91 -13.72 7.24
C ALA A 11 -9.71 -12.40 6.48
N LEU A 12 -10.34 -11.31 6.95
CA LEU A 12 -10.15 -9.98 6.39
C LEU A 12 -8.68 -9.52 6.51
N GLY A 13 -8.06 -9.74 7.66
CA GLY A 13 -6.64 -9.44 7.89
C GLY A 13 -5.73 -10.18 6.90
N ALA A 14 -5.97 -11.47 6.68
CA ALA A 14 -5.21 -12.27 5.72
C ALA A 14 -5.32 -11.73 4.29
N VAL A 15 -6.54 -11.36 3.85
CA VAL A 15 -6.76 -10.77 2.51
C VAL A 15 -6.07 -9.42 2.38
N ILE A 16 -6.10 -8.59 3.43
CA ILE A 16 -5.39 -7.30 3.45
C ILE A 16 -3.88 -7.51 3.28
N ASP A 17 -3.30 -8.48 4.00
CA ASP A 17 -1.87 -8.74 3.95
C ASP A 17 -1.42 -9.34 2.62
N GLU A 18 -2.23 -10.22 2.03
CA GLU A 18 -2.00 -10.71 0.67
C GLU A 18 -2.05 -9.56 -0.35
N THR A 19 -3.03 -8.66 -0.21
CA THR A 19 -3.17 -7.48 -1.08
C THR A 19 -1.95 -6.56 -0.98
N LYS A 20 -1.45 -6.29 0.24
CA LYS A 20 -0.20 -5.53 0.45
C LYS A 20 0.98 -6.21 -0.24
N ALA A 21 1.13 -7.53 -0.08
CA ALA A 21 2.22 -8.28 -0.68
C ALA A 21 2.13 -8.28 -2.22
N HIS A 22 0.93 -8.24 -2.78
CA HIS A 22 0.73 -8.10 -4.22
C HIS A 22 1.13 -6.70 -4.71
N ILE A 23 0.63 -5.64 -4.05
CA ILE A 23 0.98 -4.24 -4.34
C ILE A 23 2.50 -4.02 -4.24
N HIS A 24 3.15 -4.56 -3.21
CA HIS A 24 4.59 -4.43 -3.03
C HIS A 24 5.41 -5.04 -4.19
N ARG A 25 4.91 -6.10 -4.82
CA ARG A 25 5.55 -6.75 -5.98
C ARG A 25 5.32 -6.03 -7.31
N MET A 26 4.38 -5.07 -7.38
CA MET A 26 4.16 -4.30 -8.60
C MET A 26 5.36 -3.41 -8.91
N ASP A 27 5.68 -3.23 -10.19
CA ASP A 27 6.61 -2.20 -10.62
C ASP A 27 6.00 -0.80 -10.45
N ASP A 28 6.84 0.24 -10.54
CA ASP A 28 6.42 1.62 -10.31
C ASP A 28 5.40 2.12 -11.33
N LEU A 29 5.50 1.70 -12.60
CA LEU A 29 4.56 2.14 -13.64
C LEU A 29 3.17 1.53 -13.40
N THR A 30 3.11 0.24 -13.07
CA THR A 30 1.88 -0.47 -12.73
C THR A 30 1.25 0.13 -11.46
N LEU A 31 2.05 0.44 -10.45
CA LEU A 31 1.57 1.06 -9.21
C LEU A 31 0.98 2.46 -9.45
N GLN A 32 1.65 3.29 -10.26
CA GLN A 32 1.17 4.62 -10.64
C GLN A 32 -0.11 4.55 -11.49
N ALA A 33 -0.17 3.61 -12.44
CA ALA A 33 -1.36 3.39 -13.26
C ALA A 33 -2.55 2.93 -12.39
N LEU A 34 -2.32 2.06 -11.41
CA LEU A 34 -3.34 1.66 -10.45
C LEU A 34 -3.83 2.87 -9.63
N ALA A 35 -2.91 3.69 -9.10
CA ALA A 35 -3.26 4.89 -8.36
C ALA A 35 -4.13 5.86 -9.19
N ALA A 36 -3.80 6.05 -10.46
CA ALA A 36 -4.54 6.94 -11.36
C ALA A 36 -5.95 6.44 -11.70
N ASN A 37 -6.19 5.13 -11.64
CA ASN A 37 -7.49 4.52 -11.93
C ASN A 37 -8.39 4.41 -10.69
N LEU A 38 -7.86 4.63 -9.49
CA LEU A 38 -8.66 4.60 -8.27
C LEU A 38 -9.44 5.91 -8.09
N PRO A 39 -10.66 5.85 -7.53
CA PRO A 39 -11.42 7.05 -7.25
C PRO A 39 -10.65 7.92 -6.25
N PRO A 40 -10.44 9.23 -6.52
CA PRO A 40 -9.66 10.11 -5.65
C PRO A 40 -10.32 10.34 -4.28
N LYS A 41 -11.62 10.03 -4.16
CA LYS A 41 -12.38 10.05 -2.92
C LYS A 41 -13.23 8.79 -2.85
N ALA A 42 -12.66 7.74 -2.26
CA ALA A 42 -13.40 6.52 -1.96
C ALA A 42 -14.25 6.68 -0.68
N PRO A 43 -15.49 6.16 -0.63
CA PRO A 43 -16.29 6.23 0.58
C PRO A 43 -15.65 5.48 1.75
N ALA A 44 -15.84 5.96 2.97
CA ALA A 44 -15.25 5.37 4.16
C ALA A 44 -15.74 3.92 4.38
N GLY A 45 -14.82 3.03 4.78
CA GLY A 45 -15.14 1.63 5.08
C GLY A 45 -15.33 0.73 3.86
N THR A 46 -15.04 1.23 2.66
CA THR A 46 -15.12 0.46 1.40
C THR A 46 -13.80 -0.21 1.03
N ALA A 47 -13.87 -1.22 0.15
CA ALA A 47 -12.68 -1.86 -0.39
C ALA A 47 -11.87 -0.89 -1.26
N GLU A 48 -12.53 0.03 -1.96
CA GLU A 48 -11.93 1.08 -2.76
C GLU A 48 -11.09 2.03 -1.89
N MET A 49 -11.59 2.41 -0.71
CA MET A 49 -10.83 3.24 0.24
C MET A 49 -9.60 2.50 0.73
N LEU A 50 -9.74 1.22 1.09
CA LEU A 50 -8.62 0.41 1.51
C LEU A 50 -7.58 0.29 0.40
N MET A 51 -7.99 -0.01 -0.84
CA MET A 51 -7.10 -0.12 -1.99
C MET A 51 -6.34 1.19 -2.25
N LEU A 52 -7.05 2.33 -2.24
CA LEU A 52 -6.45 3.65 -2.37
C LEU A 52 -5.40 3.90 -1.29
N LEU A 53 -5.71 3.60 -0.03
CA LEU A 53 -4.77 3.76 1.08
C LEU A 53 -3.53 2.88 0.94
N LEU A 54 -3.69 1.63 0.52
CA LEU A 54 -2.57 0.70 0.37
C LEU A 54 -1.63 1.13 -0.77
N VAL A 55 -2.18 1.54 -1.91
CA VAL A 55 -1.42 2.01 -3.07
C VAL A 55 -0.66 3.29 -2.76
N LEU A 56 -1.33 4.29 -2.16
CA LEU A 56 -0.68 5.55 -1.79
C LEU A 56 0.45 5.35 -0.79
N ARG A 57 0.25 4.48 0.23
CA ARG A 57 1.29 4.18 1.22
C ARG A 57 2.50 3.48 0.61
N GLU A 58 2.30 2.56 -0.34
CA GLU A 58 3.42 1.93 -1.03
C GLU A 58 4.18 2.94 -1.88
N ALA A 59 3.47 3.80 -2.63
CA ALA A 59 4.10 4.86 -3.43
C ALA A 59 4.96 5.79 -2.55
N GLU A 60 4.41 6.30 -1.45
CA GLU A 60 5.18 7.13 -0.50
C GLU A 60 6.37 6.38 0.12
N SER A 61 6.22 5.08 0.42
CA SER A 61 7.29 4.24 0.95
C SER A 61 8.47 4.14 -0.03
N ARG A 62 8.17 3.98 -1.33
CA ARG A 62 9.17 3.97 -2.40
C ARG A 62 9.81 5.33 -2.56
N GLU A 63 9.05 6.42 -2.57
CA GLU A 63 9.59 7.77 -2.65
C GLU A 63 10.60 8.06 -1.52
N ARG A 64 10.27 7.69 -0.28
CA ARG A 64 11.17 7.83 0.87
C ARG A 64 12.46 7.02 0.70
N LYS A 65 12.38 5.79 0.20
CA LYS A 65 13.57 4.96 -0.09
C LYS A 65 14.46 5.60 -1.17
N HIS A 66 13.87 6.12 -2.24
CA HIS A 66 14.61 6.82 -3.30
C HIS A 66 15.26 8.11 -2.80
N GLN A 67 14.60 8.87 -1.91
CA GLN A 67 15.17 10.06 -1.29
C GLN A 67 16.32 9.72 -0.32
N GLY A 68 16.19 8.66 0.47
CA GLY A 68 17.26 8.16 1.33
C GLY A 68 18.49 7.71 0.55
N ALA A 69 18.30 7.07 -0.61
CA ALA A 69 19.38 6.68 -1.52
C ALA A 69 20.05 7.88 -2.23
N LYS A 70 19.35 9.03 -2.33
CA LYS A 70 19.89 10.27 -2.91
C LYS A 70 20.79 11.07 -1.95
N VAL A 71 20.88 10.68 -0.67
CA VAL A 71 21.87 11.26 0.25
C VAL A 71 23.25 10.75 -0.19
N LEU A 72 23.91 11.51 -1.05
CA LEU A 72 25.30 11.27 -1.44
C LEU A 72 26.16 11.26 -0.18
N ILE A 73 26.66 10.09 0.21
CA ILE A 73 27.75 9.96 1.18
C ILE A 73 29.00 10.44 0.44
N PHE A 74 29.36 11.71 0.63
CA PHE A 74 30.66 12.21 0.19
C PHE A 74 31.75 11.50 0.97
N PRO A 75 32.79 10.95 0.33
CA PRO A 75 33.93 10.41 1.06
C PRO A 75 34.64 11.56 1.79
N SER A 76 34.81 11.43 3.10
CA SER A 76 35.71 12.29 3.87
C SER A 76 37.12 12.09 3.33
N ALA A 77 37.71 13.16 2.80
CA ALA A 77 39.09 13.20 2.34
C ALA A 77 40.09 13.01 3.49
#